data_AF-A0A7V6H0K8-F1
#
_entry.id   AF-A0A7V6H0K8-F1
#
_cell.length_a   1.000
_cell.length_b   1.000
_cell.length_c   1.000
_cell.angle_alpha   90.00
_cell.angle_beta   90.00
_cell.angle_gamma   90.00
#
_symmetry.space_group_name_H-M   'P 1'
#
loop_
_entity.id
_entity.type
_entity.pdbx_description
1 polymer ?
#
loop_
_entity_poly.entity_id
_entity_poly.type
_entity_poly.pdbx_seq_one_letter_code
_entity_poly.pdbx_strand_id
1 'polypeptide(L)' 'QIKNCIQDTLNPLGVAVVIEAHHTCMQMRGVQKQHSVTTTSDFTGAFLNSIATREEFFNIIGSRLH' A
#
# COMPACT_ATOMS: atom_id res chain seq x y z
N GLN A 1 -7.16 0.91 -8.12
CA GLN A 1 -7.21 0.03 -9.32
C GLN A 1 -6.78 -1.39 -8.98
N ILE A 2 -5.56 -1.61 -8.47
CA ILE A 2 -5.05 -2.95 -8.13
C ILE A 2 -5.99 -3.70 -7.17
N LYS A 3 -6.37 -3.08 -6.05
CA LYS A 3 -7.30 -3.66 -5.08
C LYS A 3 -8.62 -4.11 -5.75
N ASN A 4 -9.25 -3.23 -6.52
CA ASN A 4 -10.53 -3.53 -7.19
C ASN A 4 -10.38 -4.70 -8.16
N CYS A 5 -9.33 -4.72 -8.98
CA CYS A 5 -9.07 -5.83 -9.90
C CYS A 5 -8.99 -7.18 -9.17
N ILE A 6 -8.24 -7.25 -8.06
CA ILE A 6 -8.13 -8.46 -7.24
C ILE A 6 -9.49 -8.81 -6.61
N GLN A 7 -10.19 -7.81 -6.06
CA GLN A 7 -11.48 -8.00 -5.42
C GLN A 7 -12.53 -8.55 -6.40
N ASP A 8 -12.63 -7.95 -7.59
CA ASP A 8 -13.63 -8.27 -8.60
C ASP A 8 -13.34 -9.61 -9.29
N THR A 9 -12.05 -9.98 -9.43
CA THR A 9 -11.64 -11.23 -10.09
C THR A 9 -11.76 -12.43 -9.16
N LEU A 10 -11.33 -12.29 -7.90
CA LEU A 10 -11.22 -13.43 -6.97
C LEU A 10 -12.36 -13.50 -5.95
N ASN A 11 -13.18 -12.45 -5.83
CA ASN A 11 -14.21 -12.30 -4.80
C ASN A 11 -13.76 -12.72 -3.38
N PRO A 12 -12.58 -12.28 -2.90
CA PRO A 12 -12.07 -12.66 -1.59
C PRO A 12 -12.84 -11.95 -0.46
N LEU A 13 -12.66 -12.44 0.76
CA LEU A 13 -13.19 -11.81 1.98
C LEU A 13 -12.66 -10.39 2.21
N GLY A 14 -11.50 -10.06 1.64
CA GLY A 14 -10.91 -8.72 1.64
C GLY A 14 -9.58 -8.70 0.92
N VAL A 15 -9.16 -7.50 0.51
CA VAL A 15 -7.87 -7.25 -0.16
C VAL A 15 -7.18 -6.09 0.55
N ALA A 16 -5.89 -6.23 0.79
CA ALA A 16 -5.01 -5.18 1.27
C ALA A 16 -3.90 -4.95 0.23
N VAL A 17 -3.69 -3.70 -0.18
CA VAL A 17 -2.62 -3.30 -1.09
C VAL A 17 -1.81 -2.20 -0.45
N VAL A 18 -0.49 -2.35 -0.43
CA VAL A 18 0.46 -1.32 -0.02
C VAL A 18 1.52 -1.19 -1.11
N ILE A 19 1.79 0.05 -1.53
CA ILE A 19 2.76 0.36 -2.57
C ILE A 19 3.69 1.42 -2.00
N GLU A 20 4.98 1.10 -2.01
CA GLU A 20 6.06 2.04 -1.73
C GLU A 20 6.82 2.30 -3.02
N ALA A 21 7.05 3.58 -3.33
CA ALA A 21 7.74 3.95 -4.55
C ALA A 21 8.60 5.21 -4.40
N HIS A 22 9.70 5.22 -5.16
CA HIS A 22 10.51 6.41 -5.40
C HIS A 22 10.03 7.12 -6.66
N HIS A 23 9.65 8.39 -6.49
CA HIS A 23 9.23 9.23 -7.62
C HIS A 23 10.45 9.93 -8.22
N THR A 24 11.01 9.34 -9.28
CA THR A 24 12.18 9.87 -9.98
C THR A 24 11.97 11.29 -10.52
N CYS A 25 10.73 11.65 -10.87
CA CYS A 25 10.37 13.00 -11.26
C CYS A 25 10.55 14.03 -10.13
N MET A 26 10.45 13.62 -8.86
CA MET A 26 10.68 14.47 -7.68
C MET A 26 12.14 14.46 -7.21
N GLN A 27 12.88 13.39 -7.53
CA GLN A 27 14.29 13.24 -7.17
C GLN A 27 15.21 13.93 -8.18
N MET A 28 14.96 13.75 -9.48
CA MET A 28 15.86 14.21 -10.54
C MET A 28 15.41 15.52 -11.20
N ARG A 29 14.15 15.91 -11.02
CA ARG A 29 13.56 17.12 -11.62
C ARG A 29 12.78 17.90 -10.55
N GLY A 30 12.55 19.20 -10.80
CA GLY A 30 11.78 20.05 -9.88
C GLY A 30 12.43 20.20 -8.50
N VAL A 31 11.70 19.86 -7.43
CA VAL A 31 12.09 20.04 -6.01
C VAL A 31 13.32 19.22 -5.56
N GLN A 32 13.78 18.26 -6.36
CA GLN A 32 15.05 17.51 -6.16
C GLN A 32 15.22 16.84 -4.78
N LYS A 33 14.14 16.29 -4.21
CA LYS A 33 14.18 15.59 -2.91
C LYS A 33 14.69 14.16 -3.06
N GLN A 34 16.01 13.98 -2.95
CA GLN A 34 16.71 12.71 -3.24
C GLN A 34 16.20 11.49 -2.45
N HIS A 35 15.72 11.70 -1.22
CA HIS A 35 15.24 10.62 -0.35
C HIS A 35 13.71 10.60 -0.22
N SER A 36 13.00 11.12 -1.22
CA SER A 36 11.53 11.05 -1.21
C SER A 36 11.09 9.61 -1.50
N VAL A 37 10.39 9.04 -0.53
CA VAL A 37 9.63 7.79 -0.64
C VAL A 37 8.16 8.14 -0.48
N THR A 38 7.28 7.50 -1.25
CA THR A 38 5.84 7.66 -1.11
C THR A 38 5.21 6.30 -0.93
N THR A 39 4.49 6.16 0.18
CA THR A 39 3.79 4.94 0.55
C THR A 39 2.29 5.19 0.48
N THR A 40 1.59 4.37 -0.29
CA THR A 40 0.14 4.43 -0.46
C THR A 40 -0.46 3.09 -0.11
N SER A 41 -1.69 3.10 0.39
CA SER A 41 -2.40 1.90 0.80
C SER A 41 -3.88 1.96 0.45
N ASP A 42 -4.48 0.80 0.19
CA ASP A 42 -5.91 0.66 -0.09
C ASP A 42 -6.41 -0.70 0.41
N PHE A 43 -7.59 -0.70 1.04
CA PHE A 43 -8.14 -1.85 1.76
C PHE A 43 -9.61 -2.11 1.40
N THR A 44 -10.06 -3.35 1.56
CA THR A 44 -11.48 -3.73 1.43
C THR A 44 -11.80 -4.95 2.29
N GLY A 45 -13.09 -5.15 2.54
CA GLY A 45 -13.62 -6.32 3.23
C GLY A 45 -13.04 -6.52 4.62
N ALA A 46 -12.56 -7.72 4.91
CA ALA A 46 -12.00 -8.11 6.21
C ALA A 46 -10.90 -7.14 6.71
N PHE A 47 -10.05 -6.62 5.82
CA PHE A 47 -8.99 -5.67 6.18
C PHE A 47 -9.52 -4.26 6.49
N LEU A 48 -10.71 -3.90 6.01
CA LEU A 48 -11.37 -2.64 6.34
C LEU A 48 -12.19 -2.76 7.64
N ASN A 49 -12.83 -3.91 7.85
CA ASN A 49 -13.77 -4.11 8.95
C ASN A 49 -13.08 -4.53 10.27
N SER A 50 -11.91 -5.17 10.20
CA SER A 50 -11.14 -5.60 11.37
C SER A 50 -9.87 -4.77 11.53
N ILE A 51 -9.80 -4.01 12.63
CA ILE A 51 -8.59 -3.24 12.98
C ILE A 51 -7.43 -4.21 13.29
N ALA A 52 -7.68 -5.26 14.07
CA ALA A 52 -6.66 -6.24 14.44
C ALA A 52 -6.00 -6.90 13.22
N THR A 53 -6.79 -7.27 12.22
CA THR A 53 -6.28 -7.87 10.97
C THR A 53 -5.44 -6.88 10.16
N ARG A 54 -5.80 -5.59 10.19
CA ARG A 54 -5.02 -4.54 9.53
C ARG A 54 -3.69 -4.29 10.25
N GLU A 55 -3.71 -4.27 11.58
CA GLU A 55 -2.50 -4.12 12.40
C GLU A 55 -1.54 -5.29 12.20
N GLU A 56 -2.05 -6.53 12.22
CA GLU A 56 -1.25 -7.72 11.92
C GLU A 56 -0.60 -7.62 10.53
N PHE A 57 -1.38 -7.23 9.52
CA PHE A 57 -0.87 -7.00 8.18
C PHE A 57 0.23 -5.95 8.13
N PHE A 58 0.05 -4.80 8.79
CA PHE A 58 1.07 -3.75 8.88
C PHE A 58 2.31 -4.21 9.63
N ASN A 59 2.16 -5.00 10.70
CA ASN A 59 3.29 -5.55 11.44
C ASN A 59 4.13 -6.49 10.58
N ILE A 60 3.49 -7.28 9.71
CA ILE A 60 4.19 -8.19 8.79
C ILE A 60 5.01 -7.39 7.75
N ILE A 61 4.41 -6.38 7.12
CA ILE A 61 5.05 -5.63 6.02
C ILE A 61 5.97 -4.49 6.51
N GLY A 62 5.69 -3.91 7.67
CA GLY A 62 6.36 -2.73 8.22
C GLY A 62 7.84 -2.96 8.55
N SER A 63 8.27 -4.21 8.67
CA SER A 63 9.69 -4.56 8.81
C SER A 63 10.53 -4.32 7.54
N ARG A 64 9.90 -4.02 6.39
CA ARG A 64 10.56 -3.89 5.08
C ARG A 64 10.31 -2.56 4.35
N LEU A 65 9.55 -1.64 4.95
CA LEU A 65 9.30 -0.32 4.37
C LEU A 65 10.39 0.66 4.81
N HIS A 66 10.79 1.56 3.89
CA HIS A 66 11.99 2.41 4.01
C HIS A 66 11.82 3.64 4.90
#